data_AF-A0A512IGP1-F1
#
_entry.id   AF-A0A512IGP1-F1
#
_cell.length_a   1.000
_cell.length_b   1.000
_cell.length_c   1.000
_cell.angle_alpha   90.00
_cell.angle_beta   90.00
_cell.angle_gamma   90.00
#
_symmetry.space_group_name_H-M   'P 1'
#
loop_
_entity.id
_entity.type
_entity.pdbx_description
1 polymer ?
#
loop_
_entity_poly.entity_id
_entity_poly.type
_entity_poly.pdbx_seq_one_letter_code
_entity_poly.pdbx_strand_id
1 'polypeptide(L)'
;MHALRRLALPVLVVHLWVTMTLFGAIVLETFMVYPNVFADPPASLELTMEFLAVSGPSDFFPPLGFAAWVLGAAALVLNWRLPAVRWWVLLSLAMFVAEGVVSMLYFWPRNDIMFVEGTAVHSAEHLRQVAAEFATWHGRSRMVFNTVAAVAAFTACATAYRHRILASAAAGERRPQTSSARA
;
A
#
# COMPACT_ATOMS: atom_id res chain seq x y z
N MET A 1 -23.01 -16.78 -8.66
CA MET A 1 -21.63 -17.21 -8.33
C MET A 1 -20.61 -17.02 -9.47
N HIS A 2 -20.96 -17.26 -10.75
CA HIS A 2 -20.03 -17.02 -11.87
C HIS A 2 -19.61 -15.56 -12.04
N ALA A 3 -20.51 -14.59 -11.82
CA ALA A 3 -20.18 -13.16 -11.88
C ALA A 3 -19.13 -12.75 -10.83
N LEU A 4 -19.28 -13.20 -9.57
CA LEU A 4 -18.31 -12.95 -8.50
C LEU A 4 -16.90 -13.47 -8.84
N ARG A 5 -16.80 -14.65 -9.48
CA ARG A 5 -15.51 -15.19 -9.96
C ARG A 5 -14.88 -14.37 -11.08
N ARG A 6 -15.66 -13.64 -11.87
CA ARG A 6 -15.14 -12.77 -12.92
C ARG A 6 -14.49 -11.51 -12.34
N LEU A 7 -14.96 -11.04 -11.19
CA LEU A 7 -14.45 -9.87 -10.48
C LEU A 7 -13.16 -10.13 -9.68
N ALA A 8 -12.84 -11.40 -9.36
CA ALA A 8 -11.70 -11.75 -8.51
C ALA A 8 -10.35 -11.22 -9.03
N LEU A 9 -10.08 -11.31 -10.34
CA LEU A 9 -8.84 -10.79 -10.92
C LEU A 9 -8.85 -9.25 -11.05
N PRO A 10 -9.90 -8.60 -11.61
CA PRO A 10 -9.97 -7.13 -11.62
C PRO A 10 -9.77 -6.50 -10.24
N VAL A 11 -10.45 -7.01 -9.21
CA VAL A 11 -10.31 -6.49 -7.83
C VAL A 11 -8.87 -6.67 -7.33
N LEU A 12 -8.25 -7.82 -7.59
CA LEU A 12 -6.85 -8.07 -7.21
C LEU A 12 -5.86 -7.17 -7.98
N VAL A 13 -6.14 -6.84 -9.24
CA VAL A 13 -5.33 -5.91 -10.04
C VAL A 13 -5.46 -4.48 -9.49
N VAL A 14 -6.67 -4.05 -9.13
CA VAL A 14 -6.87 -2.72 -8.51
C VAL A 14 -6.21 -2.67 -7.13
N HIS A 15 -6.30 -3.74 -6.33
CA HIS A 15 -5.56 -3.86 -5.06
C HIS A 15 -4.05 -3.73 -5.27
N LEU A 16 -3.49 -4.44 -6.25
CA LEU A 16 -2.08 -4.35 -6.61
C LEU A 16 -1.71 -2.92 -7.03
N TRP A 17 -2.53 -2.27 -7.86
CA TRP A 17 -2.28 -0.91 -8.32
C TRP A 17 -2.21 0.07 -7.14
N VAL A 18 -3.19 0.06 -6.24
CA VAL A 18 -3.18 0.89 -5.02
C VAL A 18 -1.94 0.60 -4.17
N THR A 19 -1.62 -0.69 -3.98
CA THR A 19 -0.45 -1.11 -3.20
C THR A 19 0.86 -0.58 -3.79
N MET A 20 1.03 -0.66 -5.11
CA MET A 20 2.24 -0.17 -5.79
C MET A 20 2.34 1.36 -5.76
N THR A 21 1.21 2.07 -5.86
CA THR A 21 1.17 3.54 -5.72
C THR A 21 1.59 3.96 -4.31
N LEU A 22 1.06 3.31 -3.27
CA LEU A 22 1.45 3.58 -1.87
C LEU A 22 2.93 3.26 -1.64
N PHE A 23 3.41 2.12 -2.13
CA PHE A 23 4.83 1.75 -2.03
C PHE A 23 5.73 2.78 -2.71
N GLY A 24 5.39 3.19 -3.94
CA GLY A 24 6.13 4.22 -4.67
C GLY A 24 6.17 5.56 -3.93
N ALA A 25 5.04 5.96 -3.33
CA ALA A 25 4.96 7.17 -2.51
C ALA A 25 5.87 7.08 -1.27
N ILE A 26 5.91 5.95 -0.58
CA ILE A 26 6.80 5.75 0.59
C ILE A 26 8.28 5.75 0.19
N VAL A 27 8.63 5.16 -0.96
CA VAL A 27 10.00 5.23 -1.50
C VAL A 27 10.37 6.69 -1.79
N LEU A 28 9.50 7.44 -2.46
CA LEU A 28 9.72 8.86 -2.76
C LEU A 28 9.87 9.68 -1.48
N GLU A 29 8.98 9.46 -0.51
CA GLU A 29 9.03 10.13 0.77
C GLU A 29 10.36 9.87 1.50
N THR A 30 10.76 8.59 1.58
CA THR A 30 11.95 8.17 2.32
C THR A 30 13.24 8.74 1.73
N PHE A 31 13.38 8.71 0.40
CA PHE A 31 14.65 9.05 -0.25
C PHE A 31 14.73 10.47 -0.79
N MET A 32 13.59 11.12 -1.04
CA MET A 32 13.55 12.45 -1.65
C MET A 32 12.88 13.48 -0.75
N VAL A 33 11.70 13.20 -0.19
CA VAL A 33 10.95 14.23 0.55
C VAL A 33 11.51 14.44 1.94
N TYR A 34 11.55 13.41 2.79
CA TYR A 34 11.95 13.55 4.19
C TYR A 34 13.38 14.01 4.44
N PRO A 35 14.39 13.69 3.60
CA PRO A 35 15.70 14.31 3.72
C PRO A 35 15.66 15.84 3.63
N ASN A 36 14.71 16.42 2.87
CA ASN A 36 14.52 17.87 2.78
C ASN A 36 13.66 18.41 3.93
N VAL A 37 12.57 17.71 4.27
CA VAL A 37 11.66 18.11 5.37
C VAL A 37 12.36 18.16 6.72
N PHE A 38 13.29 17.24 6.98
CA PHE A 38 13.97 17.11 8.28
C PHE A 38 15.43 17.60 8.24
N ALA A 39 15.82 18.38 7.23
CA ALA A 39 17.20 18.83 7.06
C ALA A 39 17.69 19.76 8.19
N ASP A 40 16.85 20.71 8.60
CA ASP A 40 17.16 21.71 9.64
C ASP A 40 15.90 22.17 10.40
N PRO A 41 15.33 21.35 11.31
CA PRO A 41 14.19 21.78 12.12
C PRO A 41 14.59 22.86 13.13
N PRO A 42 13.76 23.92 13.32
CA PRO A 42 12.38 24.05 12.85
C PRO A 42 12.21 24.71 11.46
N ALA A 43 13.22 25.41 10.94
CA ALA A 43 13.07 26.21 9.71
C ALA A 43 12.62 25.37 8.49
N SER A 44 13.15 24.16 8.35
CA SER A 44 12.71 23.22 7.30
C SER A 44 11.27 22.71 7.47
N LEU A 45 10.75 22.63 8.70
CA LEU A 45 9.36 22.24 8.96
C LEU A 45 8.39 23.36 8.54
N GLU A 46 8.73 24.61 8.85
CA GLU A 46 7.96 25.79 8.44
C GLU A 46 7.91 25.89 6.90
N LEU A 47 9.06 25.76 6.24
CA LEU A 47 9.14 25.73 4.78
C LEU A 47 8.33 24.58 4.16
N THR A 48 8.32 23.41 4.82
CA THR A 48 7.52 22.26 4.38
C THR A 48 6.03 22.58 4.44
N MET A 49 5.57 23.25 5.49
CA MET A 49 4.17 23.67 5.61
C MET A 49 3.79 24.69 4.54
N GLU A 50 4.69 25.61 4.19
CA GLU A 50 4.48 26.53 3.06
C GLU A 50 4.41 25.78 1.72
N PHE A 51 5.30 24.81 1.49
CA PHE A 51 5.32 24.00 0.28
C PHE A 51 4.07 23.14 0.12
N LEU A 52 3.53 22.61 1.22
CA LEU A 52 2.36 21.72 1.24
C LEU A 52 1.03 22.45 1.53
N ALA A 53 1.00 23.78 1.41
CA ALA A 53 -0.15 24.59 1.80
C ALA A 53 -1.46 24.27 1.05
N VAL A 54 -1.39 23.65 -0.14
CA VAL A 54 -2.56 23.28 -0.95
C VAL A 54 -2.98 21.83 -0.73
N SER A 55 -2.01 20.91 -0.64
CA SER A 55 -2.27 19.49 -0.41
C SER A 55 -1.06 18.82 0.21
N GLY A 56 -1.30 17.98 1.21
CA GLY A 56 -0.26 17.28 1.95
C GLY A 56 -0.48 15.78 2.08
N PRO A 57 0.44 15.07 2.77
CA PRO A 57 0.32 13.65 3.05
C PRO A 57 -1.02 13.24 3.68
N SER A 58 -1.64 14.10 4.49
CA SER A 58 -2.94 13.86 5.13
C SER A 58 -4.10 13.76 4.13
N ASP A 59 -3.99 14.36 2.95
CA ASP A 59 -5.03 14.29 1.90
C ASP A 59 -4.86 13.08 1.00
N PHE A 60 -3.63 12.57 0.88
CA PHE A 60 -3.27 11.50 -0.05
C PHE A 60 -3.28 10.11 0.61
N PHE A 61 -2.61 9.93 1.74
CA PHE A 61 -2.38 8.61 2.33
C PHE A 61 -3.63 8.01 2.97
N PRO A 62 -4.43 8.72 3.79
CA PRO A 62 -5.61 8.13 4.42
C PRO A 62 -6.64 7.53 3.44
N PRO A 63 -7.07 8.21 2.36
CA PRO A 63 -8.04 7.61 1.44
C PRO A 63 -7.46 6.43 0.67
N LEU A 64 -6.20 6.48 0.24
CA LEU A 64 -5.56 5.35 -0.43
C LEU A 64 -5.28 4.17 0.50
N GLY A 65 -4.87 4.44 1.75
CA GLY A 65 -4.68 3.43 2.79
C GLY A 65 -5.99 2.71 3.11
N PHE A 66 -7.09 3.46 3.25
CA PHE A 66 -8.42 2.87 3.40
C PHE A 66 -8.83 2.04 2.17
N ALA A 67 -8.56 2.54 0.96
CA ALA A 67 -8.80 1.78 -0.27
C ALA A 67 -7.99 0.47 -0.30
N ALA A 68 -6.72 0.49 0.14
CA ALA A 68 -5.89 -0.71 0.23
C ALA A 68 -6.48 -1.75 1.20
N TRP A 69 -7.07 -1.32 2.31
CA TRP A 69 -7.74 -2.22 3.25
C TRP A 69 -9.01 -2.84 2.65
N VAL A 70 -9.89 -2.02 2.07
CA VAL A 70 -11.15 -2.47 1.49
C VAL A 70 -10.91 -3.39 0.29
N LEU A 71 -10.02 -3.00 -0.63
CA LEU A 71 -9.68 -3.80 -1.80
C LEU A 71 -8.93 -5.07 -1.43
N GLY A 72 -8.04 -5.02 -0.43
CA GLY A 72 -7.35 -6.20 0.08
C GLY A 72 -8.31 -7.21 0.71
N ALA A 73 -9.27 -6.74 1.51
CA ALA A 73 -10.32 -7.59 2.08
C ALA A 73 -11.22 -8.19 0.99
N ALA A 74 -11.66 -7.37 0.02
CA ALA A 74 -12.45 -7.85 -1.11
C ALA A 74 -11.69 -8.88 -1.95
N ALA A 75 -10.43 -8.63 -2.27
CA ALA A 75 -9.56 -9.56 -2.98
C ALA A 75 -9.39 -10.88 -2.22
N LEU A 76 -9.23 -10.82 -0.89
CA LEU A 76 -9.09 -11.99 -0.04
C LEU A 76 -10.36 -12.85 -0.05
N VAL A 77 -11.53 -12.24 0.11
CA VAL A 77 -12.82 -12.94 0.07
C VAL A 77 -13.05 -13.57 -1.31
N LEU A 78 -12.81 -12.82 -2.39
CA LEU A 78 -13.02 -13.31 -3.76
C LEU A 78 -12.05 -14.45 -4.15
N ASN A 79 -10.84 -14.46 -3.59
CA ASN A 79 -9.82 -15.48 -3.85
C ASN A 79 -9.69 -16.53 -2.73
N TRP A 80 -10.62 -16.57 -1.77
CA TRP A 80 -10.52 -17.42 -0.56
C TRP A 80 -10.36 -18.92 -0.85
N ARG A 81 -10.93 -19.38 -1.98
CA ARG A 81 -10.87 -20.78 -2.41
C ARG A 81 -9.58 -21.15 -3.17
N LEU A 82 -8.70 -20.19 -3.44
CA LEU A 82 -7.41 -20.40 -4.10
C LEU A 82 -6.30 -20.31 -3.04
N PRO A 83 -5.88 -21.45 -2.43
CA PRO A 83 -4.90 -21.43 -1.34
C PRO A 83 -3.56 -20.82 -1.75
N ALA A 84 -3.15 -21.04 -3.00
CA ALA A 84 -1.93 -20.45 -3.57
C ALA A 84 -1.97 -18.91 -3.67
N VAL A 85 -3.15 -18.29 -3.63
CA VAL A 85 -3.33 -16.82 -3.75
C VAL A 85 -3.68 -16.20 -2.41
N ARG A 86 -4.58 -16.82 -1.64
CA ARG A 86 -5.18 -16.20 -0.43
C ARG A 86 -4.16 -15.81 0.64
N TRP A 87 -3.09 -16.60 0.82
CA TRP A 87 -2.08 -16.32 1.84
C TRP A 87 -1.22 -15.11 1.48
N TRP A 88 -0.96 -14.90 0.19
CA TRP A 88 -0.28 -13.69 -0.29
C TRP A 88 -1.17 -12.45 -0.15
N VAL A 89 -2.46 -12.55 -0.46
CA VAL A 89 -3.40 -11.44 -0.24
C VAL A 89 -3.55 -11.13 1.24
N LEU A 90 -3.66 -12.15 2.10
CA LEU A 90 -3.73 -11.97 3.55
C LEU A 90 -2.47 -11.31 4.10
N LEU A 91 -1.28 -11.75 3.67
CA LEU A 91 -0.02 -11.12 4.07
C LEU A 91 0.01 -9.65 3.66
N SER A 92 -0.37 -9.34 2.42
CA SER A 92 -0.43 -7.95 1.92
C SER A 92 -1.37 -7.08 2.77
N LEU A 93 -2.58 -7.56 3.02
CA LEU A 93 -3.57 -6.86 3.83
C LEU A 93 -3.10 -6.69 5.28
N ALA A 94 -2.53 -7.73 5.89
CA ALA A 94 -2.03 -7.67 7.25
C ALA A 94 -0.91 -6.65 7.42
N MET A 95 -0.01 -6.51 6.43
CA MET A 95 1.04 -5.50 6.46
C MET A 95 0.47 -4.07 6.38
N PHE A 96 -0.54 -3.80 5.56
CA PHE A 96 -1.19 -2.49 5.54
C PHE A 96 -1.98 -2.18 6.81
N VAL A 97 -2.63 -3.17 7.41
CA VAL A 97 -3.31 -2.97 8.70
C VAL A 97 -2.27 -2.67 9.79
N ALA A 98 -1.18 -3.43 9.84
CA ALA A 98 -0.09 -3.18 10.78
C ALA A 98 0.54 -1.79 10.58
N GLU A 99 0.80 -1.40 9.33
CA GLU A 99 1.34 -0.08 8.99
C GLU A 99 0.39 1.05 9.40
N GLY A 100 -0.91 0.91 9.15
CA GLY A 100 -1.89 1.92 9.59
C GLY A 100 -1.99 2.02 11.11
N VAL A 101 -1.93 0.89 11.85
CA VAL A 101 -1.89 0.91 13.32
C VAL A 101 -0.63 1.59 13.84
N VAL A 102 0.55 1.27 13.28
CA VAL A 102 1.80 1.96 13.63
C VAL A 102 1.73 3.45 13.26
N SER A 103 1.12 3.79 12.14
CA SER A 103 0.86 5.17 11.70
C SER A 103 0.09 5.96 12.76
N MET A 104 -1.04 5.42 13.20
CA MET A 104 -1.91 6.07 14.20
C MET A 104 -1.24 6.19 15.57
N LEU A 105 -0.53 5.14 16.02
CA LEU A 105 0.04 5.11 17.37
C LEU A 105 1.39 5.84 17.49
N TYR A 106 2.17 5.89 16.42
CA TYR A 106 3.54 6.40 16.47
C TYR A 106 3.76 7.67 15.64
N PHE A 107 3.23 7.70 14.42
CA PHE A 107 3.53 8.78 13.47
C PHE A 107 2.59 9.97 13.60
N TRP A 108 1.30 9.75 13.86
CA TRP A 108 0.35 10.85 14.04
C TRP A 108 0.72 11.78 15.20
N PRO A 109 1.03 11.28 16.42
CA PRO A 109 1.42 12.16 17.53
C PRO A 109 2.69 12.96 17.23
N ARG A 110 3.63 12.40 16.47
CA ARG A 110 4.86 13.08 16.08
C ARG A 110 4.62 14.15 15.01
N ASN A 111 3.69 13.89 14.08
CA ASN A 111 3.26 14.90 13.14
C ASN A 111 2.58 16.07 13.85
N ASP A 112 1.75 15.81 14.85
CA ASP A 112 1.12 16.87 15.64
C ASP A 112 2.18 17.73 16.35
N ILE A 113 3.16 17.10 17.02
CA ILE A 113 4.29 17.81 17.66
C ILE A 113 5.05 18.68 16.65
N MET A 114 5.36 18.14 15.46
CA MET A 114 6.21 18.82 14.47
C MET A 114 5.49 19.90 13.66
N PHE A 115 4.25 19.64 13.23
CA PHE A 115 3.56 20.41 12.20
C PHE A 115 2.31 21.15 12.69
N VAL A 116 1.78 20.81 13.87
CA VAL A 116 0.61 21.47 14.46
C VAL A 116 1.02 22.32 15.67
N GLU A 117 1.76 21.74 16.59
CA GLU A 117 2.19 22.40 17.84
C GLU A 117 3.46 23.24 17.60
N GLY A 118 4.48 22.64 16.97
CA GLY A 118 5.68 23.32 16.52
C GLY A 118 6.40 24.11 17.62
N THR A 119 7.01 25.22 17.24
CA THR A 119 7.77 26.10 18.16
C THR A 119 6.89 26.92 19.11
N ALA A 120 5.57 26.93 18.89
CA ALA A 120 4.62 27.58 19.79
C ALA A 120 4.48 26.82 21.13
N VAL A 121 4.76 25.51 21.12
CA VAL A 121 4.65 24.64 22.30
C VAL A 121 6.00 24.02 22.68
N HIS A 122 6.86 23.70 21.71
CA HIS A 122 8.08 22.92 21.92
C HIS A 122 9.35 23.68 21.62
N SER A 123 10.46 23.28 22.26
CA SER A 123 11.78 23.81 21.95
C SER A 123 12.28 23.29 20.60
N ALA A 124 13.15 24.07 19.93
CA ALA A 124 13.79 23.64 18.69
C ALA A 124 14.59 22.33 18.84
N GLU A 125 15.19 22.10 20.01
CA GLU A 125 15.91 20.85 20.30
C GLU A 125 14.96 19.65 20.36
N HIS A 126 13.79 19.81 20.99
CA HIS A 126 12.79 18.75 21.02
C HIS A 126 12.26 18.43 19.62
N LEU A 127 11.99 19.44 18.80
CA LEU A 127 11.56 19.25 17.40
C LEU A 127 12.62 18.51 16.56
N ARG A 128 13.90 18.83 16.75
CA ARG A 128 15.01 18.10 16.10
C ARG A 128 15.06 16.63 16.53
N GLN A 129 14.86 16.35 17.81
CA GLN A 129 14.78 14.98 18.32
C GLN A 129 13.61 14.22 17.68
N VAL A 130 12.41 14.80 17.71
CA VAL A 130 11.19 14.16 17.16
C VAL A 130 11.30 13.95 15.66
N ALA A 131 11.88 14.89 14.91
CA ALA A 131 12.16 14.74 13.48
C ALA A 131 13.12 13.58 13.20
N ALA A 132 14.21 13.45 13.97
CA ALA A 132 15.15 12.34 13.82
C ALA A 132 14.51 10.98 14.14
N GLU A 133 13.70 10.92 15.20
CA GLU A 133 12.91 9.73 15.55
C GLU A 133 11.93 9.37 14.43
N PHE A 134 11.20 10.35 13.90
CA PHE A 134 10.25 10.16 12.81
C PHE A 134 10.96 9.62 11.57
N ALA A 135 12.02 10.29 11.10
CA ALA A 135 12.75 9.91 9.89
C ALA A 135 13.31 8.48 9.99
N THR A 136 13.92 8.16 11.13
CA THR A 136 14.50 6.83 11.40
C THR A 136 13.42 5.74 11.35
N TRP A 137 12.30 5.96 12.03
CA TRP A 137 11.24 4.97 12.08
C TRP A 137 10.43 4.90 10.79
N HIS A 138 10.27 6.00 10.07
CA HIS A 138 9.66 6.01 8.75
C HIS A 138 10.45 5.10 7.81
N GLY A 139 11.75 5.35 7.66
CA GLY A 139 12.62 4.57 6.77
C GLY A 139 12.75 3.10 7.16
N ARG A 140 12.62 2.74 8.45
CA ARG A 140 12.63 1.34 8.89
C ARG A 140 11.27 0.67 8.74
N SER A 141 10.25 1.21 9.41
CA SER A 141 8.96 0.53 9.53
C SER A 141 8.14 0.62 8.24
N ARG A 142 7.93 1.83 7.69
CA ARG A 142 7.05 2.01 6.52
C ARG A 142 7.65 1.35 5.29
N MET A 143 8.95 1.43 5.08
CA MET A 143 9.61 0.70 3.99
C MET A 143 9.42 -0.80 4.12
N VAL A 144 9.61 -1.40 5.30
CA VAL A 144 9.43 -2.84 5.49
C VAL A 144 7.97 -3.24 5.23
N PHE A 145 7.00 -2.60 5.87
CA PHE A 145 5.59 -2.94 5.69
C PHE A 145 5.14 -2.80 4.24
N ASN A 146 5.45 -1.67 3.60
CA ASN A 146 5.01 -1.42 2.22
C ASN A 146 5.74 -2.31 1.21
N THR A 147 7.02 -2.64 1.43
CA THR A 147 7.75 -3.59 0.56
C THR A 147 7.15 -4.97 0.65
N VAL A 148 6.93 -5.50 1.87
CA VAL A 148 6.34 -6.82 2.05
C VAL A 148 4.91 -6.84 1.50
N ALA A 149 4.13 -5.78 1.72
CA ALA A 149 2.78 -5.66 1.18
C ALA A 149 2.77 -5.69 -0.36
N ALA A 150 3.69 -4.96 -1.01
CA ALA A 150 3.83 -4.89 -2.46
C ALA A 150 4.29 -6.21 -3.08
N VAL A 151 5.32 -6.84 -2.51
CA VAL A 151 5.81 -8.15 -2.98
C VAL A 151 4.70 -9.19 -2.85
N ALA A 152 3.97 -9.20 -1.73
CA ALA A 152 2.87 -10.13 -1.51
C ALA A 152 1.70 -9.88 -2.47
N ALA A 153 1.28 -8.62 -2.69
CA ALA A 153 0.23 -8.28 -3.65
C ALA A 153 0.61 -8.67 -5.09
N PHE A 154 1.86 -8.39 -5.49
CA PHE A 154 2.36 -8.73 -6.82
C PHE A 154 2.38 -10.25 -7.02
N THR A 155 2.91 -10.98 -6.05
CA THR A 155 2.97 -12.45 -6.07
C THR A 155 1.57 -13.06 -6.12
N ALA A 156 0.61 -12.51 -5.36
CA ALA A 156 -0.79 -12.93 -5.41
C ALA A 156 -1.36 -12.75 -6.82
N CYS A 157 -1.15 -11.58 -7.43
CA CYS A 157 -1.67 -11.27 -8.77
C CYS A 157 -1.05 -12.17 -9.84
N ALA A 158 0.28 -12.33 -9.85
CA ALA A 158 0.98 -13.21 -10.78
C ALA A 158 0.51 -14.67 -10.64
N THR A 159 0.33 -15.15 -9.40
CA THR A 159 -0.14 -16.51 -9.12
C THR A 159 -1.58 -16.71 -9.59
N ALA A 160 -2.47 -15.74 -9.32
CA ALA A 160 -3.86 -15.78 -9.77
C ALA A 160 -3.95 -15.77 -11.30
N TYR A 161 -3.14 -14.94 -11.97
CA TYR A 161 -3.08 -14.87 -13.42
C TYR A 161 -2.60 -16.19 -14.04
N ARG A 162 -1.52 -16.77 -13.51
CA ARG A 162 -1.02 -18.09 -13.93
C ARG A 162 -2.10 -19.17 -13.81
N HIS A 163 -2.83 -19.21 -12.70
CA HIS A 163 -3.93 -20.17 -12.52
C HIS A 163 -5.03 -20.01 -13.57
N ARG A 164 -5.37 -18.78 -13.97
CA ARG A 164 -6.38 -18.53 -15.01
C ARG A 164 -5.93 -19.00 -16.39
N ILE A 165 -4.66 -18.79 -16.75
CA ILE A 165 -4.09 -19.27 -18.02
C ILE A 165 -4.16 -20.80 -18.08
N LEU A 166 -3.65 -21.47 -17.05
CA LEU A 166 -3.63 -22.94 -16.99
C LEU A 166 -5.05 -23.54 -17.02
N ALA A 167 -6.00 -22.93 -16.32
CA ALA A 167 -7.40 -23.36 -16.37
C ALA A 167 -8.04 -23.18 -17.75
N SER A 168 -7.68 -22.10 -18.47
CA SER A 168 -8.19 -21.81 -19.81
C SER A 168 -7.62 -22.78 -20.85
N ALA A 169 -6.32 -23.09 -20.78
CA ALA A 169 -5.66 -24.09 -21.63
C ALA A 169 -6.30 -25.47 -21.47
N ALA A 170 -6.46 -25.95 -20.24
CA ALA A 170 -7.10 -27.24 -19.95
C ALA A 170 -8.60 -27.29 -20.30
N ALA A 171 -9.28 -26.14 -20.44
CA ALA A 171 -10.65 -26.07 -20.93
C ALA A 171 -10.73 -26.10 -22.46
N GLY A 172 -9.74 -25.53 -23.14
CA GLY A 172 -9.58 -25.58 -24.60
C GLY A 172 -9.32 -26.99 -25.11
N GLU A 173 -8.45 -27.75 -24.45
CA GLU A 173 -8.16 -29.15 -24.77
C GLU A 173 -9.38 -30.08 -24.60
N ARG A 174 -10.33 -29.71 -23.74
CA ARG A 174 -11.55 -30.50 -23.47
C ARG A 174 -12.71 -30.22 -24.43
N ARG A 175 -12.61 -29.27 -25.36
CA ARG A 175 -13.61 -29.09 -26.42
C ARG A 175 -13.29 -30.08 -27.56
N PRO A 176 -14.09 -31.14 -27.78
CA PRO A 176 -13.86 -32.03 -28.90
C PRO A 176 -14.07 -31.27 -30.21
N GLN A 177 -13.21 -31.51 -31.21
CA GLN A 177 -13.41 -31.08 -32.60
C GLN A 177 -14.71 -31.71 -33.15
N THR A 178 -15.85 -31.08 -32.88
CA THR A 178 -17.16 -31.48 -33.37
C THR A 178 -17.57 -30.53 -34.48
N SER A 179 -16.90 -30.59 -35.63
CA SER A 179 -17.43 -30.13 -36.92
C SER A 179 -16.39 -30.32 -38.03
N SER A 180 -16.33 -31.50 -38.62
CA SER A 180 -16.01 -31.70 -40.05
C SER A 180 -16.35 -33.14 -40.45
N ALA A 181 -17.64 -33.50 -40.32
CA ALA A 181 -18.19 -34.69 -40.94
C ALA A 181 -19.67 -34.42 -41.26
N ARG A 182 -19.90 -33.56 -42.25
CA ARG A 182 -21.10 -33.64 -43.08
C ARG A 182 -20.61 -33.60 -44.52
N ALA A 183 -20.55 -34.82 -45.07
CA ALA A 183 -20.52 -35.11 -46.49
C ALA A 183 -21.82 -34.64 -47.15
#